data_AF-M3ITV2-F1
#
_entry.id   AF-M3ITV2-F1
#
_cell.length_a   1.000
_cell.length_b   1.000
_cell.length_c   1.000
_cell.angle_alpha   90.00
_cell.angle_beta   90.00
_cell.angle_gamma   90.00
#
_symmetry.space_group_name_H-M   'P 1'
#
loop_
_entity.id
_entity.type
_entity.pdbx_description
1 polymer ?
#
loop_
_entity_poly.entity_id
_entity_poly.type
_entity_poly.pdbx_seq_one_letter_code
_entity_poly.pdbx_strand_id
1 'polypeptide(L)'
;MRFLVYSISLLFLIRCGSGIIPFSPFNKKESNLNELLLLFLIPQNSYVWNLPPGFPTPVVPASNPMTQEKVDLGRFLFYDRKLSGNQTQSCASCHKQSLAFTDGLTKGIGSTGEVHPRNAQGIINVAYNVRQTWVNPTLKDLEDQMLVPMFGEHPVELGLANHENELLDRLRSENRYQSMFQKAFPLGDPFTVSNVIKAIACFERTLISGRSPYDKYLYDGNISALGNSAQRASILRGAQIFFQKKENVFIATEVLTLRKRVFTPEASMQKLHFIITVYTI
;
A
#
# COMPACT_ATOMS: atom_id res chain seq x y z
N MET A 1 -43.48 -61.41 19.86
CA MET A 1 -43.17 -62.70 19.22
C MET A 1 -41.82 -62.58 18.52
N ARG A 2 -40.85 -63.36 19.02
CA ARG A 2 -39.61 -63.85 18.38
C ARG A 2 -38.64 -62.87 17.68
N PHE A 3 -37.45 -62.85 18.28
CA PHE A 3 -36.16 -62.50 17.72
C PHE A 3 -35.91 -63.12 16.33
N LEU A 4 -35.18 -62.38 15.48
CA LEU A 4 -34.30 -62.99 14.50
C LEU A 4 -32.99 -62.22 14.44
N VAL A 5 -31.98 -62.88 14.99
CA VAL A 5 -30.56 -62.56 14.91
C VAL A 5 -30.06 -63.20 13.63
N TYR A 6 -29.38 -62.44 12.76
CA TYR A 6 -28.42 -63.02 11.83
C TYR A 6 -27.10 -62.26 11.93
N SER A 7 -26.12 -63.01 12.46
CA SER A 7 -24.70 -62.69 12.50
C SER A 7 -24.08 -63.12 11.17
N ILE A 8 -23.41 -62.19 10.48
CA ILE A 8 -22.35 -62.55 9.52
C ILE A 8 -21.17 -61.65 9.83
N SER A 9 -20.27 -62.19 10.65
CA SER A 9 -18.90 -61.74 10.79
C SER A 9 -18.13 -62.13 9.53
N LEU A 10 -17.60 -61.17 8.79
CA LEU A 10 -16.43 -61.40 7.94
C LEU A 10 -15.35 -60.40 8.35
N LEU A 11 -14.46 -60.87 9.22
CA LEU A 11 -13.18 -60.22 9.49
C LEU A 11 -12.33 -60.35 8.22
N PHE A 12 -11.95 -59.22 7.64
CA PHE A 12 -10.62 -59.07 7.04
C PHE A 12 -9.90 -57.96 7.80
N LEU A 13 -9.01 -58.38 8.69
CA LEU A 13 -8.00 -57.55 9.31
C LEU A 13 -6.89 -57.30 8.28
N ILE A 14 -6.83 -56.11 7.68
CA ILE A 14 -5.54 -55.46 7.41
C ILE A 14 -5.65 -53.97 7.79
N ARG A 15 -4.77 -53.65 8.72
CA ARG A 15 -4.50 -52.42 9.46
C ARG A 15 -3.94 -51.33 8.53
N CYS A 16 -4.46 -50.10 8.57
CA CYS A 16 -3.67 -48.89 8.84
C CYS A 16 -4.52 -47.61 8.91
N GLY A 17 -4.51 -46.96 10.08
CA GLY A 17 -4.24 -45.53 10.18
C GLY A 17 -5.36 -44.53 9.85
N SER A 18 -5.76 -43.79 10.90
CA SER A 18 -6.27 -42.41 10.89
C SER A 18 -7.64 -42.14 10.25
N GLY A 19 -8.66 -42.07 11.09
CA GLY A 19 -9.91 -41.42 10.78
C GLY A 19 -9.78 -39.89 10.71
N ILE A 20 -10.61 -39.26 9.87
CA ILE A 20 -11.04 -37.86 10.06
C ILE A 20 -12.54 -37.78 9.77
N ILE A 21 -13.22 -37.13 10.69
CA ILE A 21 -14.67 -36.98 10.91
C ILE A 21 -15.25 -35.94 9.92
N PRO A 22 -16.49 -36.10 9.42
CA PRO A 22 -17.15 -35.07 8.63
C PRO A 22 -17.45 -33.83 9.49
N PHE A 23 -16.90 -32.68 9.10
CA PHE A 23 -17.06 -31.41 9.82
C PHE A 23 -18.20 -30.57 9.21
N SER A 24 -19.32 -30.49 9.92
CA SER A 24 -20.26 -29.36 9.95
C SER A 24 -20.83 -29.37 11.38
N PRO A 25 -20.81 -28.27 12.15
CA PRO A 25 -21.62 -27.10 11.81
C PRO A 25 -21.04 -25.73 12.23
N PHE A 26 -21.64 -24.67 11.67
CA PHE A 26 -21.65 -23.35 12.33
C PHE A 26 -22.19 -23.53 13.76
N ASN A 27 -21.29 -23.46 14.74
CA ASN A 27 -21.66 -23.33 16.14
C ASN A 27 -21.38 -21.89 16.57
N LYS A 28 -22.40 -21.24 17.12
CA LYS A 28 -22.36 -19.86 17.60
C LYS A 28 -21.37 -19.81 18.77
N LYS A 29 -20.16 -19.27 18.54
CA LYS A 29 -19.12 -19.19 19.56
C LYS A 29 -19.51 -18.13 20.58
N GLU A 30 -19.80 -18.56 21.81
CA GLU A 30 -19.89 -17.64 22.95
C GLU A 30 -18.53 -16.93 23.10
N SER A 31 -18.57 -15.59 23.13
CA SER A 31 -17.40 -14.75 23.28
C SER A 31 -16.75 -15.00 24.64
N ASN A 32 -15.60 -15.66 24.64
CA ASN A 32 -14.79 -15.89 25.84
C ASN A 32 -14.19 -14.55 26.30
N LEU A 33 -14.23 -14.27 27.61
CA LEU A 33 -13.55 -13.14 28.25
C LEU A 33 -12.08 -12.98 27.85
N ASN A 34 -11.39 -14.05 27.45
CA ASN A 34 -10.03 -14.04 26.91
C ASN A 34 -9.91 -13.40 25.51
N GLU A 35 -10.94 -13.50 24.65
CA GLU A 35 -10.99 -12.74 23.39
C GLU A 35 -11.22 -11.25 23.66
N LEU A 36 -12.02 -10.92 24.67
CA LEU A 36 -12.19 -9.55 25.15
C LEU A 36 -10.90 -8.99 25.78
N LEU A 37 -10.15 -9.83 26.51
CA LEU A 37 -8.86 -9.47 27.11
C LEU A 37 -7.76 -9.24 26.05
N LEU A 38 -7.80 -10.00 24.94
CA LEU A 38 -6.93 -9.80 23.78
C LEU A 38 -7.18 -8.45 23.09
N LEU A 39 -8.43 -7.96 23.08
CA LEU A 39 -8.77 -6.61 22.60
C LEU A 39 -8.15 -5.49 23.45
N PHE A 40 -7.91 -5.71 24.75
CA PHE A 40 -7.24 -4.74 25.63
C PHE A 40 -5.70 -4.74 25.51
N LEU A 41 -5.12 -5.73 24.82
CA LEU A 41 -3.68 -5.80 24.55
C LEU A 41 -3.30 -5.26 23.16
N ILE A 42 -4.28 -4.86 22.34
CA ILE A 42 -4.00 -4.11 21.12
C ILE A 42 -3.54 -2.72 21.57
N PRO A 43 -2.31 -2.27 21.24
CA PRO A 43 -1.93 -0.90 21.48
C PRO A 43 -2.97 -0.03 20.79
N GLN A 44 -3.66 0.83 21.55
CA GLN A 44 -4.78 1.68 21.11
C GLN A 44 -4.43 2.61 19.93
N ASN A 45 -3.18 2.58 19.45
CA ASN A 45 -2.65 3.38 18.36
C ASN A 45 -2.23 2.54 17.12
N SER A 46 -2.63 1.27 17.00
CA SER A 46 -2.31 0.50 15.78
C SER A 46 -3.22 0.88 14.60
N TYR A 47 -2.62 1.31 13.49
CA TYR A 47 -3.36 1.60 12.25
C TYR A 47 -4.05 0.35 11.68
N VAL A 48 -5.33 0.50 11.29
CA VAL A 48 -6.12 -0.57 10.67
C VAL A 48 -6.06 -0.43 9.16
N TRP A 49 -5.44 -1.42 8.52
CA TRP A 49 -5.32 -1.49 7.06
C TRP A 49 -6.62 -1.97 6.40
N ASN A 50 -7.21 -1.14 5.53
CA ASN A 50 -8.31 -1.55 4.65
C ASN A 50 -7.80 -1.87 3.24
N LEU A 51 -7.05 -2.97 3.11
CA LEU A 51 -6.39 -3.33 1.85
C LEU A 51 -7.35 -4.06 0.90
N PRO A 52 -7.23 -3.83 -0.42
CA PRO A 52 -7.92 -4.65 -1.41
C PRO A 52 -7.56 -6.15 -1.24
N PRO A 53 -8.48 -7.08 -1.56
CA PRO A 53 -8.19 -8.50 -1.50
C PRO A 53 -6.91 -8.87 -2.27
N GLY A 54 -6.03 -9.61 -1.63
CA GLY A 54 -4.78 -10.09 -2.23
C GLY A 54 -3.60 -9.11 -2.22
N PHE A 55 -3.77 -7.91 -1.66
CA PHE A 55 -2.67 -6.97 -1.44
C PHE A 55 -1.96 -7.28 -0.11
N PRO A 56 -0.62 -7.39 -0.07
CA PRO A 56 0.12 -7.54 1.17
C PRO A 56 0.10 -6.24 1.98
N THR A 57 0.24 -6.34 3.30
CA THR A 57 0.44 -5.15 4.14
C THR A 57 1.75 -4.45 3.74
N PRO A 58 1.74 -3.12 3.51
CA PRO A 58 2.96 -2.38 3.23
C PRO A 58 4.01 -2.53 4.32
N VAL A 59 5.29 -2.44 3.93
CA VAL A 59 6.39 -2.43 4.88
C VAL A 59 6.41 -1.07 5.59
N VAL A 60 6.37 -1.10 6.93
CA VAL A 60 6.38 0.10 7.77
C VAL A 60 7.70 0.14 8.56
N PRO A 61 8.49 1.22 8.46
CA PRO A 61 9.70 1.37 9.27
C PRO A 61 9.39 1.40 10.76
N ALA A 62 10.17 0.69 11.58
CA ALA A 62 10.00 0.68 13.03
C ALA A 62 10.16 2.08 13.66
N SER A 63 10.92 2.97 13.01
CA SER A 63 11.10 4.38 13.40
C SER A 63 9.88 5.27 13.12
N ASN A 64 8.93 4.79 12.31
CA ASN A 64 7.70 5.51 11.99
C ASN A 64 6.48 4.57 11.93
N PRO A 65 6.03 4.02 13.08
CA PRO A 65 4.84 3.17 13.12
C PRO A 65 3.60 3.96 12.69
N MET A 66 2.71 3.29 11.95
CA MET A 66 1.46 3.86 11.46
C MET A 66 0.46 4.06 12.60
N THR A 67 -0.19 5.23 12.63
CA THR A 67 -1.38 5.52 13.47
C THR A 67 -2.37 6.33 12.62
N GLN A 68 -3.65 6.36 13.01
CA GLN A 68 -4.65 7.15 12.27
C GLN A 68 -4.34 8.65 12.35
N GLU A 69 -3.86 9.12 13.49
CA GLU A 69 -3.54 10.51 13.77
C GLU A 69 -2.39 11.01 12.88
N LYS A 70 -1.36 10.18 12.66
CA LYS A 70 -0.27 10.50 11.73
C LYS A 70 -0.74 10.55 10.29
N VAL A 71 -1.62 9.63 9.88
CA VAL A 71 -2.21 9.62 8.54
C VAL A 71 -3.06 10.87 8.31
N ASP A 72 -3.86 11.26 9.29
CA ASP A 72 -4.72 12.45 9.18
C ASP A 72 -3.89 13.74 9.13
N LEU A 73 -2.85 13.86 9.97
CA LEU A 73 -1.90 14.97 9.92
C LEU A 73 -1.16 15.01 8.58
N GLY A 74 -0.64 13.87 8.13
CA GLY A 74 0.06 13.75 6.85
C GLY A 74 -0.82 14.15 5.67
N ARG A 75 -2.07 13.70 5.68
CA ARG A 75 -3.07 14.09 4.68
C ARG A 75 -3.28 15.59 4.69
N PHE A 76 -3.42 16.21 5.85
CA PHE A 76 -3.63 17.65 5.90
C PHE A 76 -2.41 18.42 5.35
N LEU A 77 -1.20 18.06 5.78
CA LEU A 77 0.05 18.64 5.29
C LEU A 77 0.23 18.47 3.77
N PHE A 78 -0.11 17.29 3.22
CA PHE A 78 0.06 16.98 1.80
C PHE A 78 -0.72 17.94 0.87
N TYR A 79 -1.87 18.43 1.32
CA TYR A 79 -2.71 19.35 0.55
C TYR A 79 -2.55 20.83 0.98
N ASP A 80 -1.73 21.12 1.98
CA ASP A 80 -1.57 22.48 2.49
C ASP A 80 -0.43 23.22 1.79
N ARG A 81 -0.74 24.36 1.19
CA ARG A 81 0.25 25.22 0.52
C ARG A 81 1.23 25.85 1.50
N LYS A 82 0.91 25.89 2.79
CA LYS A 82 1.83 26.34 3.85
C LYS A 82 3.09 25.49 3.95
N LEU A 83 3.14 24.32 3.29
CA LEU A 83 4.32 23.47 3.23
C LEU A 83 5.40 23.99 2.27
N SER A 84 5.12 24.87 1.30
CA SER A 84 6.18 25.51 0.52
C SER A 84 6.73 26.76 1.21
N GLY A 85 8.00 27.08 0.99
CA GLY A 85 8.65 28.27 1.55
C GLY A 85 7.87 29.54 1.23
N ASN A 86 7.48 29.69 -0.04
CA ASN A 86 6.70 30.81 -0.55
C ASN A 86 5.16 30.65 -0.39
N GLN A 87 4.69 29.57 0.22
CA GLN A 87 3.27 29.28 0.49
C GLN A 87 2.35 29.20 -0.76
N THR A 88 2.90 28.89 -1.93
CA THR A 88 2.14 28.80 -3.20
C THR A 88 1.82 27.38 -3.64
N GLN A 89 2.56 26.37 -3.16
CA GLN A 89 2.42 24.99 -3.59
C GLN A 89 2.40 24.01 -2.42
N SER A 90 1.79 22.85 -2.65
CA SER A 90 1.73 21.71 -1.74
C SER A 90 2.19 20.46 -2.50
N CYS A 91 2.34 19.31 -1.83
CA CYS A 91 2.57 18.05 -2.51
C CYS A 91 1.47 17.77 -3.56
N ALA A 92 0.21 18.09 -3.21
CA ALA A 92 -0.95 17.94 -4.09
C ALA A 92 -0.95 18.86 -5.33
N SER A 93 -0.08 19.88 -5.40
CA SER A 93 0.09 20.70 -6.60
C SER A 93 0.67 19.89 -7.77
N CYS A 94 1.64 19.01 -7.48
CA CYS A 94 2.28 18.12 -8.44
C CYS A 94 1.71 16.69 -8.42
N HIS A 95 1.11 16.28 -7.29
CA HIS A 95 0.50 14.95 -7.15
C HIS A 95 -1.02 15.07 -7.02
N LYS A 96 -1.68 15.42 -8.13
CA LYS A 96 -3.12 15.70 -8.16
C LYS A 96 -3.91 14.39 -8.09
N GLN A 97 -4.73 14.23 -7.06
CA GLN A 97 -5.54 13.02 -6.88
C GLN A 97 -6.44 12.70 -8.09
N SER A 98 -6.99 13.72 -8.77
CA SER A 98 -7.81 13.55 -9.98
C SER A 98 -7.04 12.98 -11.18
N LEU A 99 -5.71 13.07 -11.17
CA LEU A 99 -4.81 12.54 -12.19
C LEU A 99 -3.97 11.39 -11.62
N ALA A 100 -4.57 10.57 -10.75
CA ALA A 100 -3.89 9.44 -10.13
C ALA A 100 -2.59 9.84 -9.39
N PHE A 101 -2.61 11.01 -8.74
CA PHE A 101 -1.48 11.62 -8.05
C PHE A 101 -0.27 11.92 -8.95
N THR A 102 -0.52 12.37 -10.17
CA THR A 102 0.45 12.99 -11.09
C THR A 102 0.08 14.46 -11.36
N ASP A 103 0.89 15.19 -12.14
CA ASP A 103 0.63 16.59 -12.50
C ASP A 103 0.01 16.76 -13.90
N GLY A 104 0.11 15.73 -14.74
CA GLY A 104 -0.30 15.74 -16.15
C GLY A 104 0.70 16.43 -17.09
N LEU A 105 1.92 16.72 -16.63
CA LEU A 105 2.94 17.45 -17.38
C LEU A 105 4.06 16.53 -17.86
N THR A 106 4.73 16.95 -18.94
CA THR A 106 5.95 16.26 -19.41
C THR A 106 7.13 16.47 -18.46
N LYS A 107 7.15 17.60 -17.75
CA LYS A 107 8.14 17.99 -16.74
C LYS A 107 7.44 18.77 -15.62
N GLY A 108 7.81 18.50 -14.37
CA GLY A 108 7.26 19.20 -13.22
C GLY A 108 7.70 20.68 -13.16
N ILE A 109 6.93 21.49 -12.44
CA ILE A 109 7.21 22.92 -12.23
C ILE A 109 7.16 23.21 -10.74
N GLY A 110 8.27 23.66 -10.16
CA GLY A 110 8.39 23.96 -8.75
C GLY A 110 7.69 25.24 -8.32
N SER A 111 7.69 25.51 -7.01
CA SER A 111 7.04 26.69 -6.41
C SER A 111 7.65 28.02 -6.85
N THR A 112 8.89 28.02 -7.34
CA THR A 112 9.60 29.19 -7.90
C THR A 112 9.42 29.34 -9.42
N GLY A 113 8.68 28.43 -10.07
CA GLY A 113 8.51 28.40 -11.52
C GLY A 113 9.62 27.66 -12.28
N GLU A 114 10.60 27.10 -11.58
CA GLU A 114 11.67 26.30 -12.20
C GLU A 114 11.14 24.99 -12.76
N VAL A 115 11.62 24.63 -13.96
CA VAL A 115 11.24 23.39 -14.65
C VAL A 115 12.16 22.26 -14.23
N HIS A 116 11.56 21.16 -13.80
CA HIS A 116 12.26 19.96 -13.35
C HIS A 116 12.73 19.09 -14.53
N PRO A 117 13.80 18.29 -14.36
CA PRO A 117 14.31 17.44 -15.44
C PRO A 117 13.39 16.25 -15.77
N ARG A 118 12.40 15.95 -14.92
CA ARG A 118 11.52 14.79 -15.04
C ARG A 118 10.07 15.19 -14.73
N ASN A 119 9.12 14.35 -15.13
CA ASN A 119 7.72 14.45 -14.73
C ASN A 119 7.53 14.03 -13.27
N ALA A 120 6.43 14.49 -12.66
CA ALA A 120 6.00 13.99 -11.36
C ALA A 120 5.53 12.52 -11.49
N GLN A 121 6.12 11.63 -10.71
CA GLN A 121 5.70 10.23 -10.67
C GLN A 121 4.32 10.09 -10.03
N GLY A 122 3.53 9.12 -10.50
CA GLY A 122 2.34 8.70 -9.76
C GLY A 122 2.76 8.08 -8.44
N ILE A 123 2.23 8.58 -7.33
CA ILE A 123 2.52 8.06 -5.97
C ILE A 123 1.43 7.12 -5.45
N ILE A 124 0.50 6.71 -6.30
CA ILE A 124 -0.40 5.60 -5.99
C ILE A 124 0.44 4.32 -5.85
N ASN A 125 0.14 3.53 -4.81
CA ASN A 125 0.84 2.29 -4.48
C ASN A 125 2.35 2.48 -4.16
N VAL A 126 2.80 3.71 -3.91
CA VAL A 126 4.22 4.04 -3.63
C VAL A 126 4.78 3.29 -2.42
N ALA A 127 3.90 2.88 -1.49
CA ALA A 127 4.22 2.05 -0.33
C ALA A 127 4.88 0.69 -0.68
N TYR A 128 4.70 0.23 -1.92
CA TYR A 128 5.26 -1.03 -2.41
C TYR A 128 6.51 -0.85 -3.28
N ASN A 129 6.92 0.39 -3.56
CA ASN A 129 8.11 0.65 -4.34
C ASN A 129 9.37 0.23 -3.56
N VAL A 130 10.26 -0.53 -4.21
CA VAL A 130 11.54 -0.95 -3.62
C VAL A 130 12.57 0.20 -3.63
N ARG A 131 12.37 1.19 -4.49
CA ARG A 131 13.17 2.42 -4.60
C ARG A 131 12.25 3.58 -4.93
N GLN A 132 12.58 4.76 -4.41
CA GLN A 132 11.85 5.98 -4.67
C GLN A 132 12.48 6.75 -5.83
N THR A 133 11.69 7.67 -6.42
CA THR A 133 12.06 8.50 -7.58
C THR A 133 12.32 7.70 -8.87
N TRP A 134 12.76 8.37 -9.93
CA TRP A 134 12.98 7.76 -11.24
C TRP A 134 14.23 6.89 -11.34
N VAL A 135 15.37 7.41 -10.87
CA VAL A 135 16.68 6.76 -11.00
C VAL A 135 17.52 7.11 -9.79
N ASN A 136 17.16 6.55 -8.63
CA ASN A 136 17.97 6.67 -7.44
C ASN A 136 18.04 5.32 -6.68
N PRO A 137 19.15 4.57 -6.80
CA PRO A 137 19.27 3.27 -6.15
C PRO A 137 19.51 3.35 -4.64
N THR A 138 19.70 4.54 -4.05
CA THR A 138 19.96 4.70 -2.61
C THR A 138 18.70 5.11 -1.84
N LEU A 139 17.77 5.86 -2.46
CA LEU A 139 16.50 6.24 -1.84
C LEU A 139 15.53 5.06 -1.80
N LYS A 140 15.33 4.51 -0.60
CA LYS A 140 14.45 3.35 -0.37
C LYS A 140 13.18 3.74 0.38
N ASP A 141 13.33 4.62 1.36
CA ASP A 141 12.28 5.01 2.28
C ASP A 141 11.61 6.32 1.84
N LEU A 142 10.31 6.44 2.11
CA LEU A 142 9.53 7.64 1.82
C LEU A 142 10.02 8.83 2.64
N GLU A 143 10.41 8.58 3.90
CA GLU A 143 10.95 9.61 4.80
C GLU A 143 12.22 10.26 4.21
N ASP A 144 13.13 9.47 3.65
CA ASP A 144 14.35 9.98 3.03
C ASP A 144 14.05 10.69 1.70
N GLN A 145 13.11 10.15 0.91
CA GLN A 145 12.73 10.78 -0.35
C GLN A 145 12.11 12.16 -0.13
N MET A 146 11.33 12.35 0.93
CA MET A 146 10.67 13.63 1.28
C MET A 146 11.64 14.80 1.42
N LEU A 147 12.89 14.53 1.79
CA LEU A 147 13.92 15.56 1.90
C LEU A 147 14.20 16.25 0.55
N VAL A 148 14.02 15.52 -0.55
CA VAL A 148 14.26 16.04 -1.91
C VAL A 148 13.25 17.13 -2.29
N PRO A 149 11.93 16.91 -2.31
CA PRO A 149 10.97 17.96 -2.67
C PRO A 149 10.90 19.08 -1.63
N MET A 150 11.19 18.81 -0.35
CA MET A 150 11.18 19.84 0.69
C MET A 150 12.42 20.76 0.58
N PHE A 151 13.62 20.20 0.50
CA PHE A 151 14.87 20.93 0.71
C PHE A 151 15.80 20.96 -0.51
N GLY A 152 15.41 20.37 -1.64
CA GLY A 152 16.16 20.48 -2.89
C GLY A 152 16.28 21.94 -3.34
N GLU A 153 17.51 22.38 -3.57
CA GLU A 153 17.81 23.77 -3.92
C GLU A 153 17.74 24.04 -5.43
N HIS A 154 18.05 23.04 -6.28
CA HIS A 154 18.06 23.24 -7.74
C HIS A 154 17.70 21.97 -8.54
N PRO A 155 16.65 22.03 -9.39
CA PRO A 155 15.60 23.05 -9.39
C PRO A 155 14.77 22.98 -8.10
N VAL A 156 14.26 24.12 -7.62
CA VAL A 156 13.44 24.17 -6.40
C VAL A 156 12.10 23.46 -6.63
N GLU A 157 11.66 22.64 -5.66
CA GLU A 157 10.27 22.16 -5.56
C GLU A 157 9.50 23.01 -4.54
N LEU A 158 9.52 22.64 -3.25
CA LEU A 158 8.82 23.37 -2.18
C LEU A 158 9.65 24.52 -1.59
N GLY A 159 10.98 24.50 -1.74
CA GLY A 159 11.85 25.63 -1.39
C GLY A 159 11.94 25.90 0.11
N LEU A 160 12.16 24.86 0.91
CA LEU A 160 12.32 24.98 2.37
C LEU A 160 13.77 24.95 2.85
N ALA A 161 14.75 24.87 1.95
CA ALA A 161 16.17 24.86 2.33
C ALA A 161 16.51 26.12 3.15
N ASN A 162 16.98 25.95 4.40
CA ASN A 162 17.24 27.02 5.37
C ASN A 162 15.99 27.77 5.89
N HIS A 163 14.78 27.25 5.64
CA HIS A 163 13.50 27.80 6.11
C HIS A 163 12.76 26.82 7.05
N GLU A 164 13.46 25.86 7.64
CA GLU A 164 12.91 24.83 8.53
C GLU A 164 12.21 25.45 9.75
N ASN A 165 12.88 26.38 10.43
CA ASN A 165 12.32 27.06 11.60
C ASN A 165 11.10 27.90 11.23
N GLU A 166 11.13 28.58 10.07
CA GLU A 166 9.99 29.36 9.59
C GLU A 166 8.77 28.47 9.33
N LEU A 167 8.98 27.29 8.71
CA LEU A 167 7.93 26.30 8.55
C LEU A 167 7.37 25.85 9.90
N LEU A 168 8.23 25.49 10.84
CA LEU A 168 7.80 24.98 12.14
C LEU A 168 7.05 26.04 12.95
N ASP A 169 7.51 27.29 12.95
CA ASP A 169 6.83 28.40 13.61
C ASP A 169 5.46 28.69 12.98
N ARG A 170 5.40 28.67 11.65
CA ARG A 170 4.14 28.79 10.88
C ARG A 170 3.14 27.72 11.29
N LEU A 171 3.53 26.45 11.29
CA LEU A 171 2.66 25.34 11.72
C LEU A 171 2.29 25.44 13.20
N ARG A 172 3.24 25.82 14.06
CA ARG A 172 3.03 25.98 15.51
C ARG A 172 2.05 27.09 15.84
N SER A 173 1.96 28.13 15.03
CA SER A 173 1.06 29.26 15.23
C SER A 173 -0.43 28.94 15.03
N GLU A 174 -0.77 27.77 14.47
CA GLU A 174 -2.15 27.41 14.15
C GLU A 174 -2.74 26.35 15.09
N ASN A 175 -3.84 26.71 15.74
CA ASN A 175 -4.55 25.83 16.70
C ASN A 175 -4.87 24.44 16.13
N ARG A 176 -5.20 24.36 14.84
CA ARG A 176 -5.50 23.09 14.18
C ARG A 176 -4.25 22.21 14.13
N TYR A 177 -3.11 22.75 13.70
CA TYR A 177 -1.85 22.01 13.68
C TYR A 177 -1.42 21.61 15.08
N GLN A 178 -1.52 22.49 16.07
CA GLN A 178 -1.24 22.15 17.48
C GLN A 178 -2.01 20.91 17.92
N SER A 179 -3.33 20.85 17.66
CA SER A 179 -4.12 19.67 18.01
C SER A 179 -3.72 18.42 17.23
N MET A 180 -3.42 18.53 15.94
CA MET A 180 -3.10 17.37 15.10
C MET A 180 -1.72 16.81 15.41
N PHE A 181 -0.71 17.67 15.59
CA PHE A 181 0.65 17.30 15.99
C PHE A 181 0.68 16.66 17.37
N GLN A 182 -0.03 17.20 18.36
CA GLN A 182 -0.10 16.61 19.70
C GLN A 182 -0.71 15.20 19.69
N LYS A 183 -1.72 14.95 18.85
CA LYS A 183 -2.35 13.63 18.69
C LYS A 183 -1.42 12.65 17.98
N ALA A 184 -0.74 13.09 16.92
CA ALA A 184 0.14 12.24 16.11
C ALA A 184 1.48 11.92 16.79
N PHE A 185 1.99 12.83 17.62
CA PHE A 185 3.30 12.72 18.27
C PHE A 185 3.21 13.20 19.75
N PRO A 186 2.60 12.41 20.65
CA PRO A 186 2.32 12.85 22.02
C PRO A 186 3.56 12.95 22.93
N LEU A 187 4.73 12.50 22.47
CA LEU A 187 5.97 12.47 23.25
C LEU A 187 6.96 13.52 22.71
N GLY A 188 7.51 14.35 23.61
CA GLY A 188 8.49 15.38 23.26
C GLY A 188 7.87 16.61 22.57
N ASP A 189 8.70 17.40 21.87
CA ASP A 189 8.21 18.48 21.00
C ASP A 189 7.62 17.86 19.72
N PRO A 190 6.31 18.02 19.45
CA PRO A 190 5.72 17.41 18.28
C PRO A 190 6.07 18.18 16.99
N PHE A 191 6.46 19.45 17.08
CA PHE A 191 6.80 20.29 15.93
C PHE A 191 8.27 20.15 15.56
N THR A 192 8.58 19.09 14.81
CA THR A 192 9.90 18.88 14.21
C THR A 192 9.77 18.56 12.72
N VAL A 193 10.80 18.88 11.93
CA VAL A 193 10.83 18.51 10.50
C VAL A 193 10.68 17.00 10.33
N SER A 194 11.30 16.21 11.21
CA SER A 194 11.16 14.75 11.21
C SER A 194 9.70 14.31 11.37
N ASN A 195 8.93 14.95 12.24
CA ASN A 195 7.51 14.61 12.45
C ASN A 195 6.62 15.04 11.27
N VAL A 196 6.93 16.17 10.62
CA VAL A 196 6.28 16.58 9.36
C VAL A 196 6.45 15.50 8.30
N ILE A 197 7.71 15.10 8.04
CA ILE A 197 8.08 14.06 7.08
C ILE A 197 7.39 12.74 7.43
N LYS A 198 7.48 12.30 8.69
CA LYS A 198 6.88 11.04 9.14
C LYS A 198 5.36 11.01 8.95
N ALA A 199 4.67 12.11 9.23
CA ALA A 199 3.23 12.20 9.04
C ALA A 199 2.86 12.08 7.55
N ILE A 200 3.51 12.84 6.67
CA ILE A 200 3.26 12.77 5.22
C ILE A 200 3.56 11.36 4.70
N ALA A 201 4.67 10.74 5.11
CA ALA A 201 5.01 9.38 4.71
C ALA A 201 3.99 8.35 5.21
N CYS A 202 3.38 8.55 6.37
CA CYS A 202 2.25 7.72 6.81
C CYS A 202 1.05 7.88 5.86
N PHE A 203 0.69 9.10 5.48
CA PHE A 203 -0.39 9.33 4.51
C PHE A 203 -0.11 8.70 3.15
N GLU A 204 1.09 8.87 2.60
CA GLU A 204 1.49 8.30 1.30
C GLU A 204 1.38 6.77 1.29
N ARG A 205 1.70 6.10 2.40
CA ARG A 205 1.52 4.65 2.52
C ARG A 205 0.06 4.19 2.40
N THR A 206 -0.89 5.09 2.65
CA THR A 206 -2.33 4.81 2.52
C THR A 206 -2.87 5.03 1.11
N LEU A 207 -2.07 5.59 0.19
CA LEU A 207 -2.46 5.84 -1.21
C LEU A 207 -2.49 4.54 -2.02
N ILE A 208 -3.25 3.56 -1.56
CA ILE A 208 -3.37 2.25 -2.18
C ILE A 208 -4.58 2.27 -3.11
N SER A 209 -4.33 1.97 -4.39
CA SER A 209 -5.38 1.71 -5.38
C SER A 209 -5.36 0.25 -5.76
N GLY A 210 -6.53 -0.37 -5.68
CA GLY A 210 -6.79 -1.71 -6.19
C GLY A 210 -8.22 -1.80 -6.70
N ARG A 211 -8.70 -3.02 -6.96
CA ARG A 211 -10.02 -3.29 -7.56
C ARG A 211 -10.14 -2.79 -9.01
N SER A 212 -9.03 -2.61 -9.71
CA SER A 212 -9.03 -2.44 -11.17
C SER A 212 -9.76 -3.62 -11.84
N PRO A 213 -10.22 -3.50 -13.11
CA PRO A 213 -10.75 -4.64 -13.85
C PRO A 213 -9.83 -5.87 -13.79
N TYR A 214 -8.52 -5.64 -13.85
CA TYR A 214 -7.52 -6.69 -13.74
C TYR A 214 -7.46 -7.30 -12.34
N ASP A 215 -7.48 -6.49 -11.27
CA ASP A 215 -7.50 -7.00 -9.89
C ASP A 215 -8.74 -7.85 -9.61
N LYS A 216 -9.93 -7.41 -10.08
CA LYS A 216 -11.17 -8.16 -9.93
C LYS A 216 -11.12 -9.50 -10.66
N TYR A 217 -10.52 -9.52 -11.85
CA TYR A 217 -10.27 -10.77 -12.57
C TYR A 217 -9.31 -11.70 -11.80
N LEU A 218 -8.19 -11.17 -11.34
CA LEU A 218 -7.12 -11.96 -10.70
C LEU A 218 -7.51 -12.47 -9.31
N TYR A 219 -8.09 -11.61 -8.47
CA TYR A 219 -8.33 -11.90 -7.05
C TYR A 219 -9.75 -12.39 -6.75
N ASP A 220 -10.76 -11.95 -7.52
CA ASP A 220 -12.15 -12.40 -7.32
C ASP A 220 -12.56 -13.50 -8.31
N GLY A 221 -11.74 -13.78 -9.33
CA GLY A 221 -12.15 -14.62 -10.46
C GLY A 221 -13.25 -13.97 -11.32
N ASN A 222 -13.48 -12.67 -11.18
CA ASN A 222 -14.52 -11.96 -11.89
C ASN A 222 -14.09 -11.68 -13.33
N ILE A 223 -14.29 -12.68 -14.18
CA ILE A 223 -13.97 -12.57 -15.61
C ILE A 223 -14.71 -11.38 -16.21
N SER A 224 -16.01 -11.21 -15.98
CA SER A 224 -16.82 -10.15 -16.61
C SER A 224 -16.32 -8.72 -16.34
N ALA A 225 -15.53 -8.50 -15.29
CA ALA A 225 -14.85 -7.23 -15.03
C ALA A 225 -13.98 -6.75 -16.20
N LEU A 226 -13.43 -7.65 -17.03
CA LEU A 226 -12.63 -7.31 -18.21
C LEU A 226 -13.45 -6.78 -19.41
N GLY A 227 -14.74 -6.53 -19.23
CA GLY A 227 -15.63 -5.99 -20.27
C GLY A 227 -16.26 -7.07 -21.15
N ASN A 228 -16.70 -6.67 -22.34
CA ASN A 228 -17.32 -7.56 -23.32
C ASN A 228 -16.30 -8.58 -23.90
N SER A 229 -16.78 -9.55 -24.68
CA SER A 229 -15.94 -10.63 -25.20
C SER A 229 -14.73 -10.14 -26.02
N ALA A 230 -14.88 -9.07 -26.81
CA ALA A 230 -13.78 -8.50 -27.59
C ALA A 230 -12.74 -7.80 -26.69
N GLN A 231 -13.20 -6.99 -25.73
CA GLN A 231 -12.34 -6.32 -24.74
C GLN A 231 -11.58 -7.33 -23.89
N ARG A 232 -12.28 -8.34 -23.37
CA ARG A 232 -11.70 -9.45 -22.60
C ARG A 232 -10.59 -10.15 -23.37
N ALA A 233 -10.87 -10.54 -24.62
CA ALA A 233 -9.88 -11.21 -25.45
C ALA A 233 -8.66 -10.32 -25.73
N SER A 234 -8.87 -9.01 -25.92
CA SER A 234 -7.78 -8.05 -26.07
C SER A 234 -6.91 -7.94 -24.82
N ILE A 235 -7.52 -7.76 -23.64
CA ILE A 235 -6.81 -7.65 -22.36
C ILE A 235 -6.04 -8.93 -22.06
N LEU A 236 -6.65 -10.11 -22.25
CA LEU A 236 -5.99 -11.39 -21.97
C LEU A 236 -4.83 -11.65 -22.94
N ARG A 237 -4.94 -11.27 -24.21
CA ARG A 237 -3.81 -11.31 -25.16
C ARG A 237 -2.70 -10.34 -24.75
N GLY A 238 -3.05 -9.11 -24.37
CA GLY A 238 -2.10 -8.13 -23.87
C GLY A 238 -1.35 -8.63 -22.64
N ALA A 239 -2.08 -9.20 -21.67
CA ALA A 239 -1.50 -9.86 -20.50
C ALA A 239 -0.58 -11.02 -20.92
N GLN A 240 -1.02 -11.88 -21.84
CA GLN A 240 -0.20 -12.99 -22.33
C GLN A 240 1.12 -12.50 -22.95
N ILE A 241 1.09 -11.44 -23.76
CA ILE A 241 2.31 -10.83 -24.33
C ILE A 241 3.19 -10.27 -23.20
N PHE A 242 2.59 -9.53 -22.26
CA PHE A 242 3.29 -8.94 -21.14
C PHE A 242 4.03 -9.98 -20.28
N PHE A 243 3.39 -11.10 -19.96
CA PHE A 243 3.96 -12.18 -19.13
C PHE A 243 4.80 -13.21 -19.91
N GLN A 244 4.83 -13.15 -21.24
CA GLN A 244 5.61 -14.08 -22.04
C GLN A 244 7.11 -13.81 -21.86
N LYS A 245 7.83 -14.85 -21.42
CA LYS A 245 9.27 -14.81 -21.12
C LYS A 245 10.18 -14.42 -22.31
N LYS A 246 9.65 -14.40 -23.54
CA LYS A 246 10.41 -14.06 -24.75
C LYS A 246 10.58 -12.56 -24.97
N GLU A 247 9.72 -11.72 -24.41
CA GLU A 247 9.65 -10.28 -24.74
C GLU A 247 10.35 -9.39 -23.70
N ASN A 248 10.92 -9.95 -22.61
CA ASN A 248 11.63 -9.25 -21.52
C ASN A 248 10.85 -8.12 -20.78
N VAL A 249 9.65 -7.73 -21.22
CA VAL A 249 8.80 -6.69 -20.61
C VAL A 249 8.44 -7.04 -19.16
N PHE A 250 8.15 -8.31 -18.90
CA PHE A 250 7.85 -8.83 -17.56
C PHE A 250 9.01 -8.63 -16.56
N ILE A 251 10.26 -8.75 -17.02
CA ILE A 251 11.45 -8.78 -16.14
C ILE A 251 11.75 -7.39 -15.56
N ALA A 252 11.43 -6.32 -16.29
CA ALA A 252 11.71 -4.94 -15.87
C ALA A 252 10.57 -4.30 -15.05
N THR A 253 9.36 -4.84 -15.13
CA THR A 253 8.14 -4.27 -14.52
C THR A 253 7.71 -4.98 -13.24
N GLU A 254 8.23 -6.19 -12.97
CA GLU A 254 8.03 -6.89 -11.71
C GLU A 254 9.01 -6.38 -10.64
N VAL A 255 8.56 -5.39 -9.85
CA VAL A 255 9.23 -4.96 -8.62
C VAL A 255 8.32 -5.18 -7.41
N LEU A 256 7.64 -6.33 -7.37
CA LEU A 256 7.02 -6.83 -6.15
C LEU A 256 7.49 -8.27 -5.89
N THR A 257 8.34 -8.39 -4.88
CA THR A 257 8.72 -9.64 -4.21
C THR A 257 9.68 -10.55 -4.97
N LEU A 258 10.95 -10.14 -5.08
CA LEU A 258 12.05 -11.10 -5.28
C LEU A 258 12.20 -12.00 -4.04
N ARG A 259 11.47 -13.12 -4.03
CA ARG A 259 11.99 -14.40 -3.52
C ARG A 259 11.48 -15.54 -4.41
N LYS A 260 12.35 -15.91 -5.35
CA LYS A 260 12.43 -17.18 -6.13
C LYS A 260 11.31 -18.21 -5.86
N ARG A 261 10.57 -18.54 -6.91
CA ARG A 261 10.46 -19.95 -7.33
C ARG A 261 10.30 -20.04 -8.85
N VAL A 262 11.24 -20.77 -9.43
CA VAL A 262 11.27 -21.19 -10.82
C VAL A 262 9.96 -21.88 -11.17
N PHE A 263 9.28 -21.42 -12.22
CA PHE A 263 8.19 -22.18 -12.86
C PHE A 263 8.79 -23.45 -13.47
N THR A 264 8.64 -24.58 -12.79
CA THR A 264 8.69 -25.90 -13.42
C THR A 264 7.25 -26.32 -13.78
N PRO A 265 7.01 -27.03 -14.90
CA PRO A 265 5.65 -27.24 -15.43
C PRO A 265 4.75 -28.16 -14.59
N GLU A 266 5.28 -28.77 -13.53
CA GLU A 266 4.60 -29.82 -12.77
C GLU A 266 4.82 -29.59 -11.27
N ALA A 267 3.96 -28.78 -10.65
CA ALA A 267 3.61 -28.86 -9.22
C ALA A 267 2.59 -27.76 -8.87
N SER A 268 1.43 -28.19 -8.37
CA SER A 268 0.46 -27.47 -7.52
C SER A 268 0.51 -25.93 -7.50
N MET A 269 -0.57 -25.29 -7.97
CA MET A 269 -0.89 -23.87 -7.76
C MET A 269 -0.68 -23.44 -6.29
N GLN A 270 0.48 -22.86 -5.98
CA GLN A 270 0.64 -22.00 -4.82
C GLN A 270 0.53 -20.56 -5.31
N LYS A 271 -0.49 -19.86 -4.82
CA LYS A 271 -0.87 -18.49 -5.19
C LYS A 271 0.33 -17.54 -5.06
N LEU A 272 0.87 -17.07 -6.19
CA LEU A 272 1.73 -15.89 -6.21
C LEU A 272 0.83 -14.64 -6.11
N HIS A 273 1.21 -13.72 -5.23
CA HIS A 273 0.56 -12.42 -5.06
C HIS A 273 1.21 -11.43 -6.03
N PHE A 274 0.45 -10.94 -7.02
CA PHE A 274 0.91 -9.96 -8.00
C PHE A 274 0.15 -8.65 -7.82
N ILE A 275 0.81 -7.60 -7.30
CA ILE A 275 0.30 -6.24 -7.50
C ILE A 275 0.91 -5.75 -8.80
N ILE A 276 0.07 -5.52 -9.81
CA ILE A 276 0.50 -4.86 -11.04
C ILE A 276 -0.15 -3.49 -11.05
N THR A 277 0.65 -2.45 -10.84
CA THR A 277 0.20 -1.07 -11.07
C THR A 277 0.12 -0.86 -12.58
N VAL A 278 -1.03 -1.22 -13.16
CA VAL A 278 -1.33 -0.91 -14.57
C VAL A 278 -1.86 0.52 -14.64
N TYR A 279 -1.06 1.45 -15.14
CA TYR A 279 -1.55 2.77 -15.53
C TYR A 279 -2.46 2.61 -16.75
N THR A 280 -3.74 2.95 -16.60
CA THR A 280 -4.62 3.18 -17.75
C THR A 280 -4.53 4.68 -18.05
N ILE A 281 -4.01 5.02 -19.23
CA ILE A 281 -4.04 6.38 -19.79
C ILE A 281 -5.40 6.56 -20.48
#